data_AF-A0A177LPZ9-F1
#
_entry.id   AF-A0A177LPZ9-F1
#
_cell.length_a   1.000
_cell.length_b   1.000
_cell.length_c   1.000
_cell.angle_alpha   90.00
_cell.angle_beta   90.00
_cell.angle_gamma   90.00
#
_symmetry.space_group_name_H-M   'P 1'
#
loop_
_entity.id
_entity.type
_entity.pdbx_description
1 polymer ?
#
loop_
_entity_poly.entity_id
_entity_poly.type
_entity_poly.pdbx_seq_one_letter_code
_entity_poly.pdbx_strand_id
1 'polypeptide(L)'
;MGIYLDTIKDKVDEDFMYTAAHELGHTILRAYGGTWYSFTHDDSSEIWQTPNGKKSYPLEKSTGEINLMHYYKDDPYQFQYDYNLTMASKEDIRSLIWLTKIKNN
;
A
#
# COMPACT_ATOMS: atom_id res chain seq x y z
N MET A 1 -28.12 -16.26 2.54
CA MET A 1 -28.15 -14.99 1.79
C MET A 1 -27.52 -13.84 2.59
N GLY A 2 -27.87 -13.64 3.87
CA GLY A 2 -27.27 -12.55 4.70
C GLY A 2 -25.74 -12.63 4.84
N ILE A 3 -25.21 -13.79 5.27
CA ILE A 3 -23.78 -14.01 5.51
C ILE A 3 -22.89 -13.67 4.29
N TYR A 4 -23.37 -13.92 3.07
CA TYR A 4 -22.62 -13.67 1.84
C TYR A 4 -22.56 -12.18 1.48
N LEU A 5 -23.68 -11.47 1.68
CA LEU A 5 -23.74 -10.01 1.46
C LEU A 5 -22.88 -9.26 2.47
N ASP A 6 -22.88 -9.71 3.73
CA ASP A 6 -22.05 -9.13 4.78
C ASP A 6 -20.56 -9.31 4.46
N THR A 7 -20.12 -10.51 4.04
CA THR A 7 -18.72 -10.74 3.64
C THR A 7 -18.29 -9.90 2.43
N ILE A 8 -19.17 -9.72 1.43
CA ILE A 8 -18.86 -8.84 0.29
C ILE A 8 -18.73 -7.39 0.74
N LYS A 9 -19.64 -6.92 1.60
CA LYS A 9 -19.59 -5.57 2.13
C LYS A 9 -18.30 -5.32 2.91
N ASP A 10 -17.90 -6.26 3.76
CA ASP A 10 -16.66 -6.16 4.54
C ASP A 10 -15.43 -6.07 3.61
N LYS A 11 -15.40 -6.87 2.53
CA LYS A 11 -14.31 -6.80 1.53
C LYS A 11 -14.25 -5.48 0.78
N VAL A 12 -15.40 -4.88 0.47
CA VAL A 12 -15.46 -3.55 -0.17
C VAL A 12 -14.97 -2.47 0.78
N ASP A 13 -15.35 -2.53 2.06
CA ASP A 13 -14.89 -1.59 3.07
C ASP A 13 -13.36 -1.72 3.28
N GLU A 14 -12.82 -2.94 3.32
CA GLU A 14 -11.37 -3.22 3.37
C GLU A 14 -10.62 -2.66 2.16
N ASP A 15 -11.13 -2.88 0.95
CA ASP A 15 -10.53 -2.40 -0.31
C ASP A 15 -10.50 -0.86 -0.38
N PHE A 16 -11.59 -0.22 0.04
CA PHE A 16 -11.67 1.23 0.14
C PHE A 16 -10.62 1.77 1.12
N MET A 17 -10.52 1.16 2.31
CA MET A 17 -9.53 1.56 3.32
C MET A 17 -8.09 1.35 2.83
N TYR A 18 -7.82 0.22 2.16
CA TYR A 18 -6.53 -0.06 1.55
C TYR A 18 -6.15 1.00 0.51
N THR A 19 -7.04 1.26 -0.44
CA THR A 19 -6.82 2.25 -1.50
C THR A 19 -6.61 3.65 -0.91
N ALA A 20 -7.46 4.05 0.04
CA ALA A 20 -7.31 5.34 0.71
C ALA A 20 -5.96 5.46 1.43
N ALA A 21 -5.53 4.41 2.14
CA ALA A 21 -4.24 4.38 2.83
C ALA A 21 -3.06 4.44 1.83
N HIS A 22 -3.15 3.74 0.71
CA HIS A 22 -2.15 3.75 -0.36
C HIS A 22 -1.97 5.16 -0.96
N GLU A 23 -3.07 5.82 -1.34
CA GLU A 23 -3.03 7.16 -1.94
C GLU A 23 -2.61 8.26 -0.95
N LEU A 24 -3.00 8.13 0.33
CA LEU A 24 -2.47 8.97 1.40
C LEU A 24 -0.97 8.73 1.58
N GLY A 25 -0.52 7.47 1.51
CA GLY A 25 0.89 7.09 1.51
C GLY A 25 1.67 7.81 0.41
N HIS A 26 1.14 7.84 -0.82
CA HIS A 26 1.75 8.60 -1.92
C HIS A 26 1.90 10.10 -1.60
N THR A 27 0.92 10.70 -0.94
CA THR A 27 0.99 12.11 -0.52
C THR A 27 2.09 12.35 0.52
N ILE A 28 2.21 11.45 1.49
CA ILE A 28 3.26 11.49 2.53
C ILE A 28 4.64 11.31 1.89
N LEU A 29 4.85 10.25 1.11
CA LEU A 29 6.13 9.98 0.45
C LEU A 29 6.54 11.10 -0.50
N ARG A 30 5.57 11.74 -1.17
CA ARG A 30 5.83 12.89 -2.02
C ARG A 30 6.27 14.11 -1.23
N ALA A 31 5.68 14.36 -0.06
CA ALA A 31 6.13 15.44 0.82
C ALA A 31 7.54 15.16 1.40
N TYR A 32 7.86 13.89 1.66
CA TYR A 32 9.15 13.47 2.21
C TYR A 32 10.29 13.52 1.17
N GLY A 33 10.09 12.91 -0.01
CA GLY A 33 11.15 12.65 -0.99
C GLY A 33 10.82 13.07 -2.43
N GLY A 34 9.69 13.72 -2.65
CA GLY A 34 9.26 14.18 -3.99
C GLY A 34 8.51 13.12 -4.81
N THR A 35 8.05 13.52 -6.00
CA THR A 35 7.18 12.69 -6.86
C THR A 35 7.82 11.37 -7.26
N TRP A 36 9.10 11.38 -7.61
CA TRP A 36 9.81 10.18 -8.04
C TRP A 36 9.87 9.14 -6.92
N TYR A 37 10.24 9.58 -5.71
CA TYR A 37 10.30 8.72 -4.54
C TYR A 37 8.95 8.10 -4.18
N SER A 38 7.86 8.86 -4.38
CA SER A 38 6.50 8.39 -4.15
C SER A 38 6.04 7.37 -5.19
N PHE A 39 6.26 7.62 -6.48
CA PHE A 39 5.69 6.81 -7.56
C PHE A 39 6.51 5.57 -7.91
N THR A 40 7.82 5.57 -7.69
CA THR A 40 8.67 4.38 -7.86
C THR A 40 9.01 3.74 -6.52
N HIS A 41 8.16 3.93 -5.51
CA HIS A 41 8.46 3.54 -4.13
C HIS A 41 8.84 2.05 -4.04
N ASP A 42 9.92 1.80 -3.29
CA ASP A 42 10.60 0.51 -3.10
C ASP A 42 10.81 -0.31 -4.39
N ASP A 43 10.98 0.38 -5.51
CA ASP A 43 11.23 -0.23 -6.82
C ASP A 43 10.12 -1.24 -7.22
N SER A 44 8.89 -1.00 -6.77
CA SER A 44 7.72 -1.84 -7.11
C SER A 44 7.02 -1.41 -8.41
N SER A 45 7.14 -0.14 -8.77
CA SER A 45 6.45 0.48 -9.89
C SER A 45 7.34 1.41 -10.71
N GLU A 46 6.92 1.66 -11.94
CA GLU A 46 7.42 2.75 -12.77
C GLU A 46 6.84 4.10 -12.33
N ILE A 47 7.34 5.21 -12.89
CA ILE A 47 6.83 6.55 -12.56
C ILE A 47 5.33 6.71 -12.84
N TRP A 48 4.78 5.90 -13.75
CA TRP A 48 3.35 5.86 -14.07
C TRP A 48 2.55 4.93 -13.17
N GLN A 49 3.10 4.56 -11.99
CA GLN A 49 2.48 3.65 -11.02
C GLN A 49 2.08 2.29 -11.63
N THR A 50 2.77 1.91 -12.71
CA THR A 50 2.57 0.60 -13.34
C THR A 50 3.51 -0.40 -12.67
N PRO A 51 3.03 -1.57 -12.22
CA PRO A 51 3.88 -2.57 -11.60
C PRO A 51 5.03 -2.96 -12.54
N ASN A 52 6.27 -2.89 -12.06
CA ASN A 52 7.44 -3.23 -12.89
C ASN A 52 7.75 -4.75 -12.88
N GLY A 53 7.15 -5.50 -11.95
CA GLY A 53 7.27 -6.96 -11.82
C GLY A 53 8.42 -7.44 -10.94
N LYS A 54 9.08 -6.54 -10.20
CA LYS A 54 10.13 -6.90 -9.23
C LYS A 54 9.57 -7.37 -7.89
N LYS A 55 8.34 -7.00 -7.58
CA LYS A 55 7.59 -7.46 -6.40
C LYS A 55 6.54 -8.48 -6.83
N SER A 56 6.21 -9.40 -5.93
CA SER A 56 5.25 -10.47 -6.16
C SER A 56 4.34 -10.63 -4.96
N TYR A 57 3.03 -10.55 -5.19
CA TYR A 57 2.04 -10.63 -4.12
C TYR A 57 2.09 -11.97 -3.36
N PRO A 58 2.09 -13.14 -4.04
CA PRO A 58 2.18 -14.43 -3.35
C PRO A 58 3.46 -14.60 -2.53
N LEU A 59 4.57 -14.01 -2.98
CA LEU A 59 5.85 -14.09 -2.26
C LEU A 59 5.79 -13.30 -0.94
N GLU A 60 5.31 -12.06 -0.97
CA GLU A 60 5.16 -11.24 0.24
C GLU A 60 4.07 -11.79 1.17
N LYS A 61 2.95 -12.23 0.62
CA LYS A 61 1.94 -12.95 1.40
C LYS A 61 2.54 -14.16 2.14
N SER A 62 3.46 -14.90 1.51
CA SER A 62 4.13 -16.04 2.15
C SER A 62 5.05 -15.67 3.31
N THR A 63 5.53 -14.42 3.38
CA THR A 63 6.29 -13.90 4.52
C THR A 63 5.40 -13.42 5.66
N GLY A 64 4.08 -13.35 5.45
CA GLY A 64 3.10 -12.87 6.42
C GLY A 64 2.93 -11.36 6.45
N GLU A 65 3.55 -10.64 5.51
CA GLU A 65 3.50 -9.18 5.42
C GLU A 65 3.40 -8.78 3.95
N ILE A 66 2.42 -7.94 3.63
CA ILE A 66 2.21 -7.39 2.29
C ILE A 66 2.45 -5.89 2.41
N ASN A 67 3.41 -5.36 1.65
CA ASN A 67 3.71 -3.94 1.74
C ASN A 67 2.56 -3.11 1.15
N LEU A 68 2.00 -2.21 1.96
CA LEU A 68 0.93 -1.29 1.57
C LEU A 68 1.24 -0.52 0.29
N MET A 69 2.50 -0.14 0.07
CA MET A 69 2.91 0.73 -1.04
C MET A 69 3.38 -0.01 -2.30
N HIS A 70 3.38 -1.34 -2.31
CA HIS A 70 3.84 -2.09 -3.48
C HIS A 70 2.77 -2.26 -4.54
N TYR A 71 3.23 -2.20 -5.79
CA TYR A 71 2.47 -2.60 -6.96
C TYR A 71 2.91 -3.99 -7.42
N TYR A 72 1.95 -4.88 -7.70
CA TYR A 72 2.21 -6.25 -8.13
C TYR A 72 1.68 -6.50 -9.55
N LYS A 73 2.42 -7.24 -10.38
CA LYS A 73 1.89 -7.69 -11.69
C LYS A 73 0.91 -8.85 -11.53
N ASP A 74 1.12 -9.63 -10.48
CA ASP A 74 0.35 -10.79 -10.04
C ASP A 74 -0.61 -10.42 -8.90
N ASP A 75 -1.06 -9.17 -8.86
CA ASP A 75 -2.04 -8.67 -7.89
C ASP A 75 -3.34 -9.48 -8.00
N PRO A 76 -3.82 -10.09 -6.91
CA PRO A 76 -5.09 -10.80 -6.95
C PRO A 76 -6.27 -9.84 -7.12
N TYR A 77 -7.42 -10.39 -7.51
CA TYR A 77 -8.66 -9.64 -7.42
C TYR A 77 -8.98 -9.28 -5.96
N GLN A 78 -9.65 -8.14 -5.75
CA GLN A 78 -10.10 -7.63 -4.44
C GLN A 78 -10.63 -8.70 -3.46
N PHE A 79 -11.43 -9.65 -3.94
CA PHE A 79 -12.05 -10.68 -3.09
C PHE A 79 -11.06 -11.77 -2.62
N GLN A 80 -9.88 -11.85 -3.24
CA GLN A 80 -8.77 -12.77 -2.91
C GLN A 80 -7.63 -12.06 -2.18
N TYR A 81 -7.68 -10.73 -2.09
CA TYR A 81 -6.66 -9.93 -1.43
C TYR A 81 -6.76 -10.09 0.10
N ASP A 82 -5.59 -10.18 0.74
CA ASP A 82 -5.45 -10.41 2.18
C ASP A 82 -5.10 -9.12 2.92
N TYR A 83 -6.09 -8.24 3.04
CA TYR A 83 -5.92 -6.91 3.63
C TYR A 83 -5.39 -6.96 5.09
N ASN A 84 -5.64 -8.04 5.82
CA ASN A 84 -5.14 -8.23 7.20
C ASN A 84 -3.62 -8.35 7.30
N LEU A 85 -2.95 -8.74 6.21
CA LEU A 85 -1.49 -8.83 6.16
C LEU A 85 -0.85 -7.55 5.63
N THR A 86 -1.65 -6.54 5.27
CA THR A 86 -1.14 -5.30 4.67
C THR A 86 -0.60 -4.34 5.72
N MET A 87 0.61 -3.84 5.50
CA MET A 87 1.26 -2.92 6.43
C MET A 87 2.21 -1.95 5.73
N ALA A 88 2.40 -0.78 6.33
CA ALA A 88 3.37 0.21 5.85
C ALA A 88 4.80 -0.28 6.09
N SER A 89 5.70 -0.02 5.15
CA SER A 89 7.10 -0.36 5.32
C SER A 89 7.77 0.48 6.41
N LYS A 90 8.91 0.00 6.90
CA LYS A 90 9.73 0.76 7.85
C LYS A 90 10.11 2.15 7.32
N GLU A 91 10.38 2.28 6.02
CA GLU A 91 10.74 3.56 5.41
C GLU A 91 9.53 4.49 5.27
N ASP A 92 8.33 3.95 5.03
CA ASP A 92 7.09 4.74 5.03
C ASP A 92 6.80 5.34 6.41
N ILE A 93 6.92 4.53 7.47
CA ILE A 93 6.74 4.98 8.85
C ILE A 93 7.79 6.04 9.20
N ARG A 94 9.06 5.85 8.78
CA ARG A 94 10.10 6.86 8.99
C ARG A 94 9.82 8.16 8.26
N SER A 95 9.32 8.08 7.03
CA SER A 95 8.94 9.25 6.23
C SER A 95 7.83 10.03 6.92
N LEU A 96 6.81 9.33 7.43
CA LEU A 96 5.74 9.91 8.22
C LEU A 96 6.29 10.60 9.49
N ILE A 97 7.07 9.89 10.30
CA ILE A 97 7.65 10.46 11.53
C ILE A 97 8.54 11.67 11.22
N TRP A 98 9.32 11.62 10.14
CA TRP A 98 10.15 12.74 9.72
C TRP A 98 9.31 13.97 9.38
N LEU A 99 8.19 13.79 8.68
CA LEU A 99 7.27 14.88 8.37
C LEU A 99 6.54 15.42 9.60
N THR A 100 6.35 14.60 10.64
CA THR A 100 5.84 15.07 11.94
C THR A 100 6.87 15.85 12.76
N LYS A 101 8.10 16.05 12.28
CA LYS A 101 9.04 16.98 12.90
C LYS A 101 8.53 18.41 12.75
N ILE A 102 7.59 18.73 13.63
CA ILE A 102 7.16 20.05 14.06
C ILE A 102 8.41 20.88 14.28
N LYS A 103 8.46 22.06 13.67
CA LYS A 103 9.44 23.09 14.01
C LYS A 103 9.29 23.40 15.50
N ASN A 104 10.29 23.10 16.31
CA ASN A 104 10.54 23.89 17.50
C ASN A 104 10.95 25.28 16.98
N ASN A 105 10.00 26.21 16.95
CA ASN A 105 10.28 27.64 16.94
C ASN A 105 10.00 28.17 18.34
#